data_AF-A0A8H3GFE3-F1
#
_entry.id   AF-A0A8H3GFE3-F1
#
_cell.length_a   1.000
_cell.length_b   1.000
_cell.length_c   1.000
_cell.angle_alpha   90.00
_cell.angle_beta   90.00
_cell.angle_gamma   90.00
#
_symmetry.space_group_name_H-M   'P 1'
#
loop_
_entity.id
_entity.type
_entity.pdbx_description
1 polymer ?
#
loop_
_entity_poly.entity_id
_entity_poly.type
_entity_poly.pdbx_seq_one_letter_code
_entity_poly.pdbx_strand_id
1 'polypeptide(L)'
;MFSLARYIMGAGQSTATTPSASVSEKAVVEQQAVESLAQRVAALGVDGPVSADGSLSLDAIKSWEESTKGDDKLKLARTILAKTDLKSAICSPNVVVSDAHVFNLTVPFETGPVTNQKSSGRCWLFATTNVLRYHIIQQLNLGDFQLSQSYLFFADKLEKANYYLELSIQHASEPLDSRLVSHLAGAPINDGGQWDMARNLLERYGVVPQAVFPESYSSSNSGGLNNILTSRLREMALQLRELTNGVGVMRARAMKEEFVAELWKAMSTAMGVPPRPDEKFVWDYKDKDGKVKSWEGTPKQFYKAFTSKQYPALEAFSLINDPRNEYNKLYTVEALGNVWGMRSIAYVNTESKRLKEAIVTCIKAGQPVFFGCDVGKFLDSPHGIMDLDAYDFKNALGLNYTMTKAQRLRTGDSAMTHAMVISGVHLDKAGNPVRYRIENSWGDVNGDKGYYVMTDRWFDEYVFQVVVPRQLASRDLVKVLDGGNAVTLPAWDPMGALA
;
A
#
# COMPACT_ATOMS: atom_id res chain seq x y z
N MET A 1 -19.73 -83.88 5.76
CA MET A 1 -18.37 -84.13 5.23
C MET A 1 -18.32 -83.55 3.82
N PHE A 2 -17.37 -82.63 3.56
CA PHE A 2 -17.06 -81.89 2.30
C PHE A 2 -18.20 -80.99 1.76
N SER A 3 -18.24 -79.64 1.79
CA SER A 3 -17.25 -78.53 1.70
C SER A 3 -16.43 -78.55 0.40
N LEU A 4 -16.32 -77.53 -0.46
CA LEU A 4 -16.85 -76.15 -0.57
C LEU A 4 -16.55 -75.71 -2.03
N ALA A 5 -17.42 -74.91 -2.66
CA ALA A 5 -17.07 -73.81 -3.58
C ALA A 5 -18.30 -73.36 -4.38
N ARG A 6 -18.92 -72.25 -3.99
CA ARG A 6 -19.71 -71.39 -4.90
C ARG A 6 -19.52 -69.94 -4.51
N TYR A 7 -19.08 -69.16 -5.50
CA TYR A 7 -19.02 -67.71 -5.52
C TYR A 7 -20.39 -67.10 -5.18
N ILE A 8 -20.43 -66.15 -4.24
CA ILE A 8 -21.55 -65.23 -4.06
C ILE A 8 -21.00 -63.81 -3.95
N MET A 9 -21.55 -62.94 -4.81
CA MET A 9 -21.35 -61.50 -4.88
C MET A 9 -21.84 -60.83 -3.59
N GLY A 10 -21.02 -59.94 -3.02
CA GLY A 10 -21.40 -59.04 -1.94
C GLY A 10 -21.26 -57.59 -2.39
N ALA A 11 -22.38 -56.88 -2.49
CA ALA A 11 -22.46 -55.46 -2.80
C ALA A 11 -21.86 -54.63 -1.64
N GLY A 12 -20.75 -53.94 -1.92
CA GLY A 12 -20.17 -52.94 -1.03
C GLY A 12 -20.88 -51.59 -1.20
N GLN A 13 -21.42 -51.07 -0.10
CA GLN A 13 -22.06 -49.76 -0.03
C GLN A 13 -21.10 -48.65 -0.48
N SER A 14 -21.51 -47.90 -1.49
CA SER A 14 -20.89 -46.63 -1.88
C SER A 14 -21.20 -45.58 -0.83
N THR A 15 -20.20 -45.18 -0.05
CA THR A 15 -20.25 -43.95 0.74
C THR A 15 -20.11 -42.77 -0.23
N ALA A 16 -21.23 -42.08 -0.45
CA ALA A 16 -21.25 -40.81 -1.16
C ALA A 16 -20.41 -39.77 -0.39
N THR A 17 -19.28 -39.40 -0.96
CA THR A 17 -18.50 -38.22 -0.55
C THR A 17 -19.27 -36.98 -1.01
N THR A 18 -19.91 -36.29 -0.07
CA THR A 18 -20.47 -34.95 -0.31
C THR A 18 -19.31 -34.01 -0.65
N PRO A 19 -19.28 -33.36 -1.83
CA PRO A 19 -18.29 -32.34 -2.09
C PRO A 19 -18.64 -31.13 -1.21
N SER A 20 -17.78 -30.82 -0.24
CA SER A 20 -17.74 -29.50 0.38
C SER A 20 -17.28 -28.51 -0.68
N ALA A 21 -18.21 -27.99 -1.48
CA ALA A 21 -17.97 -26.81 -2.29
C ALA A 21 -17.81 -25.63 -1.35
N SER A 22 -16.57 -25.31 -0.97
CA SER A 22 -16.25 -23.99 -0.44
C SER A 22 -16.50 -23.01 -1.59
N VAL A 23 -17.71 -22.43 -1.64
CA VAL A 23 -18.01 -21.32 -2.53
C VAL A 23 -16.98 -20.24 -2.20
N SER A 24 -16.18 -19.84 -3.19
CA SER A 24 -15.17 -18.82 -2.94
C SER A 24 -15.87 -17.54 -2.50
N GLU A 25 -15.29 -16.84 -1.53
CA GLU A 25 -15.80 -15.57 -1.00
C GLU A 25 -16.14 -14.57 -2.12
N LYS A 26 -15.34 -14.61 -3.19
CA LYS A 26 -15.57 -13.89 -4.45
C LYS A 26 -16.94 -14.17 -5.10
N ALA A 27 -17.35 -15.44 -5.19
CA ALA A 27 -18.61 -15.83 -5.83
C ALA A 27 -19.84 -15.40 -5.01
N VAL A 28 -19.75 -15.44 -3.68
CA VAL A 28 -20.84 -15.01 -2.79
C VAL A 28 -21.11 -13.51 -2.95
N VAL A 29 -20.06 -12.70 -2.97
CA VAL A 29 -20.16 -11.24 -3.06
C VAL A 29 -20.64 -10.80 -4.45
N GLU A 30 -20.18 -11.45 -5.53
CA GLU A 30 -20.66 -11.18 -6.89
C GLU A 30 -22.16 -11.51 -7.05
N GLN A 31 -22.63 -12.60 -6.44
CA GLN A 31 -24.03 -13.00 -6.49
C GLN A 31 -24.94 -11.97 -5.80
N GLN A 32 -24.56 -11.46 -4.63
CA GLN A 32 -25.33 -10.43 -3.90
C GLN A 32 -25.49 -9.14 -4.70
N ALA A 33 -24.45 -8.72 -5.42
CA ALA A 33 -24.51 -7.52 -6.27
C ALA A 33 -25.49 -7.67 -7.44
N VAL A 34 -25.52 -8.86 -8.06
CA VAL A 34 -26.45 -9.19 -9.16
C VAL A 34 -27.89 -9.23 -8.66
N GLU A 35 -28.15 -9.85 -7.50
CA GLU A 35 -29.48 -9.92 -6.89
C GLU A 35 -30.03 -8.52 -6.55
N SER A 36 -29.19 -7.63 -6.02
CA SER A 36 -29.55 -6.23 -5.74
C SER A 36 -29.93 -5.45 -7.01
N LEU A 37 -29.16 -5.61 -8.09
CA LEU A 37 -29.48 -4.96 -9.37
C LEU A 37 -30.78 -5.49 -9.96
N ALA A 38 -30.99 -6.81 -9.94
CA ALA A 38 -32.21 -7.43 -10.44
C ALA A 38 -33.46 -6.92 -9.71
N GLN A 39 -33.39 -6.78 -8.38
CA GLN A 39 -34.47 -6.20 -7.58
C GLN A 39 -34.75 -4.74 -7.96
N ARG A 40 -33.71 -3.93 -8.16
CA ARG A 40 -33.88 -2.53 -8.60
C ARG A 40 -34.51 -2.44 -9.99
N VAL A 41 -34.08 -3.29 -10.92
CA VAL A 41 -34.65 -3.33 -12.27
C VAL A 41 -36.13 -3.73 -12.23
N ALA A 42 -36.49 -4.72 -11.41
CA ALA A 42 -37.87 -5.14 -11.23
C ALA A 42 -38.76 -4.05 -10.60
N ALA A 43 -38.18 -3.11 -9.86
CA ALA A 43 -38.87 -1.98 -9.24
C ALA A 43 -38.97 -0.73 -10.15
N LEU A 44 -38.40 -0.74 -11.35
CA LEU A 44 -38.52 0.39 -12.29
C LEU A 44 -39.95 0.48 -12.82
N GLY A 45 -40.46 1.72 -12.92
CA GLY A 45 -41.79 1.99 -13.50
C GLY A 45 -41.89 1.54 -14.96
N VAL A 46 -43.09 1.11 -15.37
CA VAL A 46 -43.38 0.60 -16.71
C VAL A 46 -43.61 1.69 -17.76
N ASP A 47 -43.71 2.97 -17.36
CA ASP A 47 -44.02 4.10 -18.23
C ASP A 47 -42.85 4.56 -19.14
N GLY A 48 -41.79 3.76 -19.24
CA GLY A 48 -40.60 4.08 -20.03
C GLY A 48 -39.75 5.22 -19.46
N PRO A 49 -38.59 5.53 -20.06
CA PRO A 49 -37.74 6.62 -19.60
C PRO A 49 -38.35 7.97 -20.00
N VAL A 50 -38.23 8.97 -19.12
CA VAL A 50 -38.64 10.37 -19.40
C VAL A 50 -37.91 10.96 -20.61
N SER A 51 -36.71 10.44 -20.92
CA SER A 51 -35.94 10.80 -22.11
C SER A 51 -35.62 9.57 -22.96
N ALA A 52 -36.09 9.58 -24.20
CA ALA A 52 -35.89 8.49 -25.14
C ALA A 52 -34.50 8.51 -25.80
N ASP A 53 -33.84 9.66 -25.88
CA ASP A 53 -32.48 9.83 -26.45
C ASP A 53 -31.38 9.84 -25.38
N GLY A 54 -31.77 9.77 -24.10
CA GLY A 54 -30.87 9.77 -22.95
C GLY A 54 -30.48 11.16 -22.45
N SER A 55 -31.00 12.24 -23.04
CA SER A 55 -30.80 13.61 -22.54
C SER A 55 -31.47 13.86 -21.18
N LEU A 56 -30.91 14.79 -20.39
CA LEU A 56 -31.57 15.29 -19.19
C LEU A 56 -32.64 16.33 -19.56
N SER A 57 -33.90 16.02 -19.29
CA SER A 57 -35.02 16.95 -19.48
C SER A 57 -35.16 17.91 -18.29
N LEU A 58 -35.48 19.18 -18.58
CA LEU A 58 -35.81 20.18 -17.54
C LEU A 58 -37.06 19.78 -16.76
N ASP A 59 -38.03 19.11 -17.39
CA ASP A 59 -39.23 18.62 -16.72
C ASP A 59 -38.90 17.50 -15.73
N ALA A 60 -37.92 16.64 -16.06
CA ALA A 60 -37.43 15.62 -15.14
C ALA A 60 -36.77 16.26 -13.91
N ILE A 61 -35.90 17.26 -14.11
CA ILE A 61 -35.23 17.98 -13.02
C ILE A 61 -36.26 18.67 -12.11
N LYS A 62 -37.24 19.36 -12.70
CA LYS A 62 -38.33 20.00 -11.96
C LYS A 62 -39.13 18.99 -11.16
N SER A 63 -39.47 17.84 -11.76
CA SER A 63 -40.19 16.77 -11.08
C SER A 63 -39.41 16.22 -9.87
N TRP A 64 -38.08 16.05 -9.98
CA TRP A 64 -37.24 15.61 -8.87
C TRP A 64 -37.15 16.66 -7.76
N GLU A 65 -37.07 17.94 -8.11
CA GLU A 65 -37.10 19.01 -7.11
C GLU A 65 -38.43 19.01 -6.35
N GLU A 66 -39.55 18.94 -7.08
CA GLU A 66 -40.89 18.88 -6.51
C GLU A 66 -41.10 17.65 -5.63
N SER A 67 -40.59 16.47 -6.02
CA SER A 67 -40.68 15.25 -5.20
C SER A 67 -39.95 15.37 -3.87
N THR A 68 -38.99 16.30 -3.75
CA THR A 68 -38.24 16.52 -2.50
C THR A 68 -38.86 17.56 -1.56
N LYS A 69 -39.92 18.29 -1.98
CA LYS A 69 -40.52 19.36 -1.16
C LYS A 69 -41.16 18.85 0.14
N GLY A 70 -41.58 17.59 0.19
CA GLY A 70 -42.14 16.94 1.38
C GLY A 70 -41.12 16.23 2.27
N ASP A 71 -39.84 16.18 1.89
CA ASP A 71 -38.82 15.40 2.59
C ASP A 71 -38.08 16.27 3.63
N ASP A 72 -38.54 16.19 4.88
CA ASP A 72 -37.94 16.98 5.97
C ASP A 72 -36.51 16.54 6.31
N LYS A 73 -36.17 15.26 6.11
CA LYS A 73 -34.79 14.75 6.29
C LYS A 73 -33.86 15.41 5.28
N LEU A 74 -34.28 15.46 4.01
CA LEU A 74 -33.51 16.10 2.96
C LEU A 74 -33.41 17.63 3.14
N LYS A 75 -34.47 18.30 3.62
CA LYS A 75 -34.41 19.73 3.97
C LYS A 75 -33.40 20.01 5.08
N LEU A 76 -33.40 19.20 6.14
CA LEU A 76 -32.44 19.33 7.24
C LEU A 76 -31.01 19.08 6.73
N ALA A 77 -30.79 18.00 5.98
CA ALA A 77 -29.49 17.70 5.37
C ALA A 77 -28.99 18.85 4.49
N ARG A 78 -29.85 19.41 3.62
CA ARG A 78 -29.52 20.59 2.81
C ARG A 78 -29.14 21.81 3.65
N THR A 79 -29.81 22.04 4.77
CA THR A 79 -29.55 23.18 5.66
C THR A 79 -28.16 23.10 6.30
N ILE A 80 -27.74 21.91 6.70
CA ILE A 80 -26.46 21.66 7.38
C ILE A 80 -25.34 21.50 6.35
N LEU A 81 -25.46 20.50 5.47
CA LEU A 81 -24.37 20.06 4.58
C LEU A 81 -23.98 21.10 3.53
N ALA A 82 -24.85 22.07 3.21
CA ALA A 82 -24.51 23.18 2.33
C ALA A 82 -23.53 24.19 2.96
N LYS A 83 -23.29 24.13 4.27
CA LYS A 83 -22.48 25.11 5.02
C LYS A 83 -21.37 24.48 5.87
N THR A 84 -21.18 23.17 5.80
CA THR A 84 -20.20 22.43 6.62
C THR A 84 -19.35 21.52 5.77
N ASP A 85 -18.15 21.17 6.26
CA ASP A 85 -17.40 20.05 5.70
C ASP A 85 -18.24 18.77 5.79
N LEU A 86 -18.36 18.04 4.67
CA LEU A 86 -19.25 16.89 4.55
C LEU A 86 -18.85 15.77 5.51
N LYS A 87 -17.57 15.40 5.55
CA LYS A 87 -17.08 14.29 6.39
C LYS A 87 -17.24 14.62 7.87
N SER A 88 -16.91 15.85 8.26
CA SER A 88 -17.07 16.33 9.65
C SER A 88 -18.54 16.29 10.10
N ALA A 89 -19.48 16.64 9.22
CA ALA A 89 -20.89 16.67 9.55
C ALA A 89 -21.54 15.29 9.64
N ILE A 90 -21.00 14.29 8.95
CA ILE A 90 -21.59 12.94 8.85
C ILE A 90 -20.74 11.88 9.58
N CYS A 91 -19.71 12.30 10.31
CA CYS A 91 -18.88 11.41 11.11
C CYS A 91 -19.73 10.76 12.20
N SER A 92 -19.63 9.44 12.33
CA SER A 92 -20.42 8.66 13.28
C SER A 92 -19.80 8.73 14.68
N PRO A 93 -20.47 9.31 15.69
CA PRO A 93 -19.94 9.33 17.05
C PRO A 93 -19.87 7.92 17.69
N ASN A 94 -20.63 6.96 17.15
CA ASN A 94 -20.67 5.60 17.67
C ASN A 94 -19.34 4.87 17.47
N VAL A 95 -18.64 5.11 16.34
CA VAL A 95 -17.36 4.43 16.08
C VAL A 95 -16.28 4.85 17.07
N VAL A 96 -16.33 6.10 17.55
CA VAL A 96 -15.41 6.61 18.59
C VAL A 96 -15.56 5.85 19.91
N VAL A 97 -16.77 5.39 20.22
CA VAL A 97 -17.04 4.60 21.43
C VAL A 97 -16.71 3.12 21.23
N SER A 98 -17.04 2.54 20.07
CA SER A 98 -16.82 1.12 19.80
C SER A 98 -15.36 0.76 19.53
N ASP A 99 -14.62 1.65 18.88
CA ASP A 99 -13.25 1.40 18.41
C ASP A 99 -12.22 1.94 19.40
N ALA A 100 -12.25 1.38 20.61
CA ALA A 100 -11.28 1.72 21.63
C ALA A 100 -9.85 1.31 21.21
N HIS A 101 -8.89 2.21 21.44
CA HIS A 101 -7.44 2.01 21.24
C HIS A 101 -6.82 1.07 22.29
N VAL A 102 -7.43 -0.09 22.49
CA VAL A 102 -7.01 -1.12 23.45
C VAL A 102 -6.84 -2.46 22.75
N PHE A 103 -5.64 -3.03 22.85
CA PHE A 103 -5.21 -4.22 22.13
C PHE A 103 -4.63 -5.24 23.10
N ASN A 104 -4.99 -6.52 22.96
CA ASN A 104 -4.55 -7.59 23.87
C ASN A 104 -3.31 -8.36 23.38
N LEU A 105 -2.87 -8.10 22.15
CA LEU A 105 -1.66 -8.65 21.56
C LEU A 105 -0.92 -7.54 20.82
N THR A 106 0.21 -7.09 21.35
CA THR A 106 1.03 -6.03 20.75
C THR A 106 2.48 -6.49 20.61
N VAL A 107 3.24 -5.79 19.78
CA VAL A 107 4.72 -5.86 19.82
C VAL A 107 5.24 -5.46 21.21
N PRO A 108 6.48 -5.85 21.59
CA PRO A 108 6.93 -5.79 22.99
C PRO A 108 7.06 -4.39 23.59
N PHE A 109 7.19 -3.36 22.76
CA PHE A 109 7.29 -1.96 23.19
C PHE A 109 6.88 -1.03 22.06
N GLU A 110 6.54 0.22 22.39
CA GLU A 110 6.26 1.25 21.39
C GLU A 110 7.53 2.02 21.04
N THR A 111 7.66 2.39 19.76
CA THR A 111 8.81 3.18 19.31
C THR A 111 8.51 4.67 19.41
N GLY A 112 9.55 5.43 19.75
CA GLY A 112 9.52 6.89 19.79
C GLY A 112 10.65 7.49 18.94
N PRO A 113 10.50 8.73 18.47
CA PRO A 113 9.26 9.49 18.43
C PRO A 113 8.33 8.96 17.31
N VAL A 114 7.07 9.35 17.34
CA VAL A 114 6.15 9.15 16.21
C VAL A 114 6.66 9.94 15.01
N THR A 115 6.69 9.30 13.84
CA THR A 115 7.32 9.87 12.65
C THR A 115 6.34 10.74 11.86
N ASN A 116 6.86 11.67 11.05
CA ASN A 116 6.02 12.57 10.25
C ASN A 116 6.63 12.81 8.86
N GLN A 117 5.99 12.28 7.81
CA GLN A 117 6.42 12.45 6.42
C GLN A 117 6.15 13.84 5.86
N LYS A 118 5.29 14.63 6.52
CA LYS A 118 4.85 15.96 6.09
C LYS A 118 4.26 15.93 4.67
N SER A 119 4.49 16.96 3.87
CA SER A 119 3.95 17.11 2.51
C SER A 119 4.82 16.35 1.49
N SER A 120 4.91 15.04 1.66
CA SER A 120 5.62 14.14 0.74
C SER A 120 4.98 12.75 0.72
N GLY A 121 5.06 12.04 -0.40
CA GLY A 121 4.51 10.68 -0.57
C GLY A 121 5.45 9.58 -0.10
N ARG A 122 6.10 9.75 1.06
CA ARG A 122 7.18 8.86 1.54
C ARG A 122 6.72 7.78 2.52
N CYS A 123 5.40 7.60 2.67
CA CYS A 123 4.80 6.69 3.64
C CYS A 123 5.44 5.29 3.66
N TRP A 124 5.76 4.75 2.49
CA TRP A 124 6.40 3.44 2.34
C TRP A 124 7.82 3.40 2.93
N LEU A 125 8.63 4.45 2.75
CA LEU A 125 9.95 4.55 3.39
C LEU A 125 9.82 4.71 4.92
N PHE A 126 8.85 5.51 5.38
CA PHE A 126 8.55 5.65 6.80
C PHE A 126 8.09 4.32 7.41
N ALA A 127 7.16 3.61 6.78
CA ALA A 127 6.70 2.30 7.24
C ALA A 127 7.83 1.26 7.24
N THR A 128 8.66 1.20 6.18
CA THR A 128 9.83 0.32 6.14
C THR A 128 10.81 0.63 7.27
N THR A 129 11.18 1.90 7.46
CA THR A 129 12.12 2.29 8.52
C THR A 129 11.52 2.16 9.92
N ASN A 130 10.22 2.35 10.08
CA ASN A 130 9.50 2.10 11.32
C ASN A 130 9.52 0.60 11.65
N VAL A 131 9.39 -0.31 10.69
CA VAL A 131 9.55 -1.75 10.94
C VAL A 131 10.98 -2.07 11.37
N LEU A 132 11.99 -1.53 10.68
CA LEU A 132 13.42 -1.80 10.97
C LEU A 132 13.87 -1.26 12.34
N ARG A 133 13.35 -0.09 12.76
CA ARG A 133 13.84 0.58 13.97
C ARG A 133 13.53 -0.17 15.26
N TYR A 134 12.50 -1.01 15.31
CA TYR A 134 12.21 -1.83 16.50
C TYR A 134 13.44 -2.67 16.89
N HIS A 135 14.10 -3.30 15.93
CA HIS A 135 15.25 -4.14 16.22
C HIS A 135 16.49 -3.33 16.60
N ILE A 136 16.70 -2.19 15.94
CA ILE A 136 17.82 -1.29 16.25
C ILE A 136 17.67 -0.76 17.68
N ILE A 137 16.47 -0.28 18.03
CA ILE A 137 16.15 0.23 19.37
C ILE A 137 16.39 -0.85 20.43
N GLN A 138 15.95 -2.08 20.16
CA GLN A 138 16.14 -3.19 21.09
C GLN A 138 17.61 -3.57 21.25
N GLN A 139 18.37 -3.72 20.16
CA GLN A 139 19.77 -4.15 20.21
C GLN A 139 20.70 -3.10 20.82
N LEU A 140 20.43 -1.83 20.58
CA LEU A 140 21.25 -0.71 21.05
C LEU A 140 20.77 -0.12 22.39
N ASN A 141 19.66 -0.63 22.94
CA ASN A 141 18.98 -0.09 24.11
C ASN A 141 18.66 1.41 23.97
N LEU A 142 18.10 1.82 22.83
CA LEU A 142 17.83 3.23 22.53
C LEU A 142 16.49 3.69 23.12
N GLY A 143 16.42 4.99 23.44
CA GLY A 143 15.18 5.71 23.67
C GLY A 143 14.54 6.06 22.33
N ASP A 144 14.38 7.36 22.10
CA ASP A 144 13.92 7.90 20.82
C ASP A 144 14.95 7.66 19.71
N PHE A 145 14.51 7.08 18.60
CA PHE A 145 15.38 6.79 17.46
C PHE A 145 14.61 6.75 16.13
N GLN A 146 15.26 7.25 15.09
CA GLN A 146 14.80 7.17 13.71
C GLN A 146 15.97 6.84 12.79
N LEU A 147 15.70 6.05 11.76
CA LEU A 147 16.53 5.98 10.57
C LEU A 147 16.24 7.20 9.67
N SER A 148 17.21 7.59 8.86
CA SER A 148 17.04 8.68 7.89
C SER A 148 16.14 8.22 6.73
N GLN A 149 14.90 8.70 6.71
CA GLN A 149 14.01 8.51 5.57
C GLN A 149 14.43 9.39 4.39
N SER A 150 14.99 10.58 4.64
CA SER A 150 15.54 11.47 3.62
C SER A 150 16.71 10.85 2.85
N TYR A 151 17.54 10.00 3.50
CA TYR A 151 18.64 9.27 2.86
C TYR A 151 18.12 8.31 1.80
N LEU A 152 17.15 7.47 2.16
CA LEU A 152 16.52 6.53 1.23
C LEU A 152 15.73 7.27 0.16
N PHE A 153 15.06 8.37 0.51
CA PHE A 153 14.30 9.20 -0.44
C PHE A 153 15.19 9.84 -1.51
N PHE A 154 16.37 10.32 -1.13
CA PHE A 154 17.36 10.82 -2.08
C PHE A 154 17.79 9.73 -3.07
N ALA A 155 18.17 8.55 -2.54
CA ALA A 155 18.60 7.43 -3.37
C ALA A 155 17.48 6.95 -4.31
N ASP A 156 16.25 6.82 -3.79
CA ASP A 156 15.08 6.41 -4.55
C ASP A 156 14.78 7.35 -5.71
N LYS A 157 14.77 8.67 -5.45
CA LYS A 157 14.41 9.66 -6.47
C LYS A 157 15.45 9.71 -7.60
N LEU A 158 16.74 9.56 -7.26
CA LEU A 158 17.81 9.48 -8.26
C LEU A 158 17.72 8.19 -9.09
N GLU A 159 17.44 7.06 -8.43
CA GLU A 159 17.29 5.78 -9.12
C GLU A 159 16.05 5.74 -10.01
N LYS A 160 14.90 6.26 -9.54
CA LYS A 160 13.70 6.42 -10.38
C LYS A 160 13.93 7.32 -11.59
N ALA A 161 14.68 8.41 -11.43
CA ALA A 161 15.08 9.24 -12.55
C ALA A 161 15.88 8.44 -13.59
N ASN A 162 16.91 7.71 -13.14
CA ASN A 162 17.69 6.81 -14.01
C ASN A 162 16.81 5.71 -14.65
N TYR A 163 15.88 5.12 -13.90
CA TYR A 163 14.96 4.09 -14.34
C TYR A 163 14.03 4.58 -15.45
N TYR A 164 13.41 5.76 -15.26
CA TYR A 164 12.57 6.39 -16.26
C TYR A 164 13.34 6.73 -17.54
N LEU A 165 14.57 7.25 -17.42
CA LEU A 165 15.41 7.55 -18.58
C LEU A 165 15.81 6.27 -19.33
N GLU A 166 16.07 5.17 -18.63
CA GLU A 166 16.35 3.88 -19.28
C GLU A 166 15.10 3.26 -19.92
N LEU A 167 13.92 3.37 -19.30
CA LEU A 167 12.65 3.01 -19.95
C LEU A 167 12.39 3.85 -21.21
N SER A 168 12.79 5.13 -21.19
CA SER A 168 12.67 6.00 -22.36
C SER A 168 13.56 5.52 -23.52
N ILE A 169 14.75 5.00 -23.21
CA ILE A 169 15.62 4.34 -24.20
C ILE A 169 15.00 3.01 -24.66
N GLN A 170 14.52 2.18 -23.72
CA GLN A 170 13.93 0.86 -24.02
C GLN A 170 12.71 0.96 -24.94
N HIS A 171 11.86 1.97 -24.73
CA HIS A 171 10.61 2.17 -25.47
C HIS A 171 10.73 3.30 -26.49
N ALA A 172 11.93 3.63 -26.97
CA ALA A 172 12.16 4.75 -27.88
C ALA A 172 11.36 4.67 -29.19
N SER A 173 11.03 3.47 -29.66
CA SER A 173 10.25 3.24 -30.87
C SER A 173 8.73 3.40 -30.69
N GLU A 174 8.22 3.36 -29.46
CA GLU A 174 6.78 3.51 -29.18
C GLU A 174 6.31 4.94 -29.46
N PRO A 175 5.10 5.18 -29.97
CA PRO A 175 4.56 6.54 -30.11
C PRO A 175 4.50 7.28 -28.77
N LEU A 176 4.74 8.60 -28.78
CA LEU A 176 4.72 9.43 -27.57
C LEU A 176 3.35 9.46 -26.88
N ASP A 177 2.28 9.36 -27.67
CA ASP A 177 0.88 9.31 -27.24
C ASP A 177 0.39 7.88 -26.96
N SER A 178 1.26 6.86 -27.05
CA SER A 178 0.93 5.53 -26.59
C SER A 178 0.63 5.53 -25.09
N ARG A 179 -0.28 4.64 -24.66
CA ARG A 179 -0.69 4.55 -23.25
C ARG A 179 0.49 4.31 -22.31
N LEU A 180 1.45 3.46 -22.71
CA LEU A 180 2.63 3.17 -21.91
C LEU A 180 3.53 4.41 -21.77
N VAL A 181 3.94 5.04 -22.87
CA VAL A 181 4.83 6.21 -22.82
C VAL A 181 4.17 7.37 -22.06
N SER A 182 2.88 7.61 -22.31
CA SER A 182 2.09 8.62 -21.59
C SER A 182 2.03 8.33 -20.08
N HIS A 183 1.81 7.07 -19.69
CA HIS A 183 1.81 6.66 -18.28
C HIS A 183 3.17 6.87 -17.62
N LEU A 184 4.26 6.41 -18.24
CA LEU A 184 5.62 6.56 -17.72
C LEU A 184 6.02 8.03 -17.54
N ALA A 185 5.63 8.89 -18.48
CA ALA A 185 5.89 10.33 -18.41
C ALA A 185 4.99 11.08 -17.41
N GLY A 186 3.92 10.46 -16.92
CA GLY A 186 2.93 11.07 -16.03
C GLY A 186 3.52 11.53 -14.70
N ALA A 187 4.21 10.63 -13.99
CA ALA A 187 4.84 10.92 -12.70
C ALA A 187 6.13 10.11 -12.49
N PRO A 188 7.19 10.37 -13.29
CA PRO A 188 8.38 9.50 -13.40
C PRO A 188 9.23 9.42 -12.12
N ILE A 189 9.11 10.41 -11.24
CA ILE A 189 9.81 10.48 -9.95
C ILE A 189 8.84 10.72 -8.80
N ASN A 190 7.62 10.19 -8.91
CA ASN A 190 6.67 10.21 -7.80
C ASN A 190 7.34 9.67 -6.52
N ASP A 191 6.93 10.18 -5.36
CA ASP A 191 7.57 9.82 -4.09
C ASP A 191 7.25 8.38 -3.67
N GLY A 192 6.13 7.84 -4.14
CA GLY A 192 5.59 6.56 -3.71
C GLY A 192 6.37 5.36 -4.18
N GLY A 193 6.24 4.26 -3.47
CA GLY A 193 7.01 3.07 -3.80
C GLY A 193 6.40 1.82 -3.20
N GLN A 194 7.20 0.77 -3.23
CA GLN A 194 6.79 -0.58 -2.87
C GLN A 194 7.86 -1.29 -2.06
N TRP A 195 7.50 -2.40 -1.43
CA TRP A 195 8.44 -3.13 -0.56
C TRP A 195 9.71 -3.58 -1.30
N ASP A 196 9.60 -4.17 -2.50
CA ASP A 196 10.77 -4.60 -3.26
C ASP A 196 11.63 -3.40 -3.71
N MET A 197 11.03 -2.23 -3.95
CA MET A 197 11.77 -0.98 -4.18
C MET A 197 12.57 -0.58 -2.94
N ALA A 198 12.00 -0.76 -1.74
CA ALA A 198 12.68 -0.42 -0.48
C ALA A 198 13.82 -1.39 -0.25
N ARG A 199 13.56 -2.69 -0.46
CA ARG A 199 14.57 -3.76 -0.44
C ARG A 199 15.75 -3.42 -1.36
N ASN A 200 15.51 -3.00 -2.60
CA ASN A 200 16.58 -2.64 -3.53
C ASN A 200 17.44 -1.49 -3.00
N LEU A 201 16.82 -0.50 -2.34
CA LEU A 201 17.55 0.61 -1.72
C LEU A 201 18.36 0.14 -0.51
N LEU A 202 17.79 -0.70 0.36
CA LEU A 202 18.49 -1.28 1.51
C LEU A 202 19.71 -2.10 1.07
N GLU A 203 19.55 -2.92 0.03
CA GLU A 203 20.62 -3.75 -0.52
C GLU A 203 21.74 -2.90 -1.16
N ARG A 204 21.38 -1.87 -1.93
CA ARG A 204 22.35 -1.06 -2.65
C ARG A 204 23.03 0.03 -1.81
N TYR A 205 22.25 0.70 -0.95
CA TYR A 205 22.67 1.89 -0.21
C TYR A 205 22.81 1.65 1.30
N GLY A 206 22.10 0.68 1.88
CA GLY A 206 22.03 0.51 3.33
C GLY A 206 21.13 1.55 4.00
N VAL A 207 21.37 1.85 5.28
CA VAL A 207 20.63 2.87 6.03
C VAL A 207 21.57 3.63 6.97
N VAL A 208 21.15 4.82 7.38
CA VAL A 208 21.86 5.62 8.39
C VAL A 208 20.86 6.13 9.44
N PRO A 209 21.29 6.42 10.67
CA PRO A 209 20.51 7.19 11.64
C PRO A 209 20.07 8.55 11.08
N GLN A 210 18.90 9.04 11.49
CA GLN A 210 18.39 10.34 11.05
C GLN A 210 19.34 11.51 11.40
N ALA A 211 20.10 11.39 12.51
CA ALA A 211 21.09 12.38 12.90
C ALA A 211 22.26 12.52 11.89
N VAL A 212 22.55 11.48 11.10
CA VAL A 212 23.64 11.47 10.12
C VAL A 212 23.21 12.14 8.81
N PHE A 213 21.94 12.01 8.44
CA PHE A 213 21.37 12.72 7.30
C PHE A 213 19.92 13.15 7.64
N PRO A 214 19.73 14.39 8.12
CA PRO A 214 18.44 14.85 8.61
C PRO A 214 17.45 15.17 7.48
N GLU A 215 16.24 15.56 7.85
CA GLU A 215 15.27 16.11 6.91
C GLU A 215 15.72 17.48 6.38
N SER A 216 15.37 17.76 5.13
CA SER A 216 15.48 19.08 4.49
C SER A 216 14.08 19.63 4.23
N TYR A 217 13.98 20.90 3.83
CA TYR A 217 12.71 21.45 3.37
C TYR A 217 12.12 20.62 2.22
N SER A 218 12.94 20.26 1.23
CA SER A 218 12.52 19.51 0.04
C SER A 218 12.14 18.07 0.35
N SER A 219 12.71 17.44 1.39
CA SER A 219 12.26 16.09 1.79
C SER A 219 10.92 16.13 2.52
N SER A 220 10.64 17.18 3.28
CA SER A 220 9.36 17.40 3.98
C SER A 220 8.29 18.11 3.14
N ASN A 221 8.65 18.66 1.98
CA ASN A 221 7.75 19.36 1.04
C ASN A 221 8.23 19.16 -0.41
N SER A 222 8.00 17.97 -0.95
CA SER A 222 8.64 17.49 -2.18
C SER A 222 8.04 18.02 -3.48
N GLY A 223 6.80 18.53 -3.45
CA GLY A 223 6.05 18.92 -4.66
C GLY A 223 6.79 19.92 -5.55
N GLY A 224 7.42 20.94 -4.96
CA GLY A 224 8.17 21.95 -5.72
C GLY A 224 9.38 21.36 -6.47
N LEU A 225 10.19 20.54 -5.78
CA LEU A 225 11.34 19.88 -6.39
C LEU A 225 10.91 18.86 -7.45
N ASN A 226 9.87 18.07 -7.16
CA ASN A 226 9.32 17.09 -8.09
C ASN A 226 8.84 17.73 -9.39
N ASN A 227 8.18 18.88 -9.33
CA ASN A 227 7.69 19.58 -10.52
C ASN A 227 8.84 20.00 -11.45
N ILE A 228 9.90 20.60 -10.88
CA ILE A 228 11.07 21.07 -11.63
C ILE A 228 11.80 19.88 -12.27
N LEU A 229 12.13 18.86 -11.46
CA LEU A 229 12.86 17.69 -11.94
C LEU A 229 12.05 16.88 -12.96
N THR A 230 10.74 16.75 -12.79
CA THR A 230 9.86 16.05 -13.73
C THR A 230 9.85 16.75 -15.10
N SER A 231 9.78 18.09 -15.13
CA SER A 231 9.85 18.84 -16.39
C SER A 231 11.16 18.58 -17.11
N ARG A 232 12.29 18.63 -16.38
CA ARG A 232 13.61 18.37 -16.93
C ARG A 232 13.78 16.92 -17.42
N LEU A 233 13.27 15.95 -16.66
CA LEU A 233 13.29 14.54 -17.03
C LEU A 233 12.51 14.25 -18.31
N ARG A 234 11.36 14.89 -18.51
CA ARG A 234 10.58 14.74 -19.76
C ARG A 234 11.36 15.24 -20.97
N GLU A 235 12.04 16.37 -20.85
CA GLU A 235 12.92 16.88 -21.90
C GLU A 235 14.09 15.92 -22.17
N MET A 236 14.78 15.46 -21.12
CA MET A 236 15.85 14.47 -21.21
C MET A 236 15.38 13.19 -21.91
N ALA A 237 14.20 12.68 -21.56
CA ALA A 237 13.61 11.49 -22.19
C ALA A 237 13.37 11.68 -23.69
N LEU A 238 12.88 12.83 -24.14
CA LEU A 238 12.73 13.13 -25.58
C LEU A 238 14.08 13.06 -26.30
N GLN A 239 15.12 13.69 -25.74
CA GLN A 239 16.47 13.67 -26.31
C GLN A 239 17.04 12.24 -26.37
N LEU A 240 16.84 11.44 -25.32
CA LEU A 240 17.29 10.04 -25.30
C LEU A 240 16.57 9.17 -26.34
N ARG A 241 15.27 9.40 -26.56
CA ARG A 241 14.50 8.69 -27.58
C ARG A 241 14.98 9.03 -28.99
N GLU A 242 15.19 10.31 -29.27
CA GLU A 242 15.76 10.78 -30.55
C GLU A 242 17.14 10.18 -30.80
N LEU A 243 18.04 10.25 -29.81
CA LEU A 243 19.37 9.64 -29.90
C LEU A 243 19.30 8.13 -30.10
N THR A 244 18.38 7.44 -29.44
CA THR A 244 18.23 5.99 -29.56
C THR A 244 17.81 5.59 -30.97
N ASN A 245 16.82 6.30 -31.56
CA ASN A 245 16.30 6.01 -32.88
C ASN A 245 17.21 6.52 -34.02
N GLY A 246 17.94 7.62 -33.81
CA GLY A 246 18.75 8.26 -34.84
C GLY A 246 20.24 7.88 -34.84
N VAL A 247 20.82 7.60 -33.66
CA VAL A 247 22.27 7.35 -33.51
C VAL A 247 22.55 5.97 -32.92
N GLY A 248 21.81 5.59 -31.88
CA GLY A 248 21.87 4.27 -31.25
C GLY A 248 21.94 4.31 -29.72
N VAL A 249 21.56 3.19 -29.12
CA VAL A 249 21.40 2.99 -27.66
C VAL A 249 22.65 3.38 -26.86
N MET A 250 23.86 3.08 -27.35
CA MET A 250 25.10 3.37 -26.61
C MET A 250 25.33 4.87 -26.46
N ARG A 251 25.01 5.67 -27.48
CA ARG A 251 25.15 7.14 -27.40
C ARG A 251 24.09 7.73 -26.48
N ALA A 252 22.86 7.20 -26.52
CA ALA A 252 21.81 7.59 -25.60
C ALA A 252 22.20 7.30 -24.13
N ARG A 253 22.76 6.12 -23.84
CA ARG A 253 23.24 5.79 -22.48
C ARG A 253 24.38 6.69 -22.00
N ALA A 254 25.32 7.06 -22.87
CA ALA A 254 26.36 8.03 -22.51
C ALA A 254 25.77 9.40 -22.15
N MET A 255 24.79 9.90 -22.93
CA MET A 255 24.08 11.15 -22.60
C MET A 255 23.28 11.04 -21.29
N LYS A 256 22.66 9.87 -21.04
CA LYS A 256 21.93 9.62 -19.80
C LYS A 256 22.82 9.78 -18.56
N GLU A 257 24.10 9.37 -18.62
CA GLU A 257 25.03 9.56 -17.50
C GLU A 257 25.24 11.04 -17.16
N GLU A 258 25.36 11.91 -18.17
CA GLU A 258 25.44 13.35 -17.99
C GLU A 258 24.15 13.92 -17.36
N PHE A 259 22.99 13.45 -17.82
CA PHE A 259 21.70 13.83 -17.26
C PHE A 259 21.51 13.40 -15.81
N VAL A 260 21.87 12.16 -15.46
CA VAL A 260 21.79 11.68 -14.09
C VAL A 260 22.75 12.46 -13.18
N ALA A 261 23.93 12.84 -13.67
CA ALA A 261 24.85 13.71 -12.94
C ALA A 261 24.30 15.13 -12.73
N GLU A 262 23.60 15.70 -13.73
CA GLU A 262 22.87 16.97 -13.60
C GLU A 262 21.79 16.89 -12.51
N LEU A 263 20.97 15.83 -12.53
CA LEU A 263 19.92 15.61 -11.54
C LEU A 263 20.48 15.42 -10.13
N TRP A 264 21.58 14.68 -9.99
CA TRP A 264 22.27 14.52 -8.71
C TRP A 264 22.72 15.86 -8.13
N LYS A 265 23.27 16.76 -8.96
CA LYS A 265 23.67 18.12 -8.53
C LYS A 265 22.46 18.95 -8.08
N ALA A 266 21.36 18.90 -8.84
CA ALA A 266 20.13 19.61 -8.48
C ALA A 266 19.52 19.10 -7.15
N MET A 267 19.44 17.78 -6.99
CA MET A 267 18.92 17.14 -5.78
C MET A 267 19.81 17.42 -4.56
N SER A 268 21.14 17.27 -4.70
CA SER A 268 22.08 17.53 -3.58
C SER A 268 22.09 19.00 -3.15
N THR A 269 21.83 19.93 -4.08
CA THR A 269 21.61 21.34 -3.76
C THR A 269 20.35 21.54 -2.89
N ALA A 270 19.27 20.81 -3.19
CA ALA A 270 17.98 20.98 -2.53
C ALA A 270 17.81 20.18 -1.22
N MET A 271 18.59 19.11 -1.03
CA MET A 271 18.43 18.14 0.07
C MET A 271 19.71 17.90 0.89
N GLY A 272 20.86 18.43 0.45
CA GLY A 272 22.16 18.11 1.01
C GLY A 272 22.81 16.89 0.35
N VAL A 273 24.08 16.65 0.66
CA VAL A 273 24.86 15.51 0.13
C VAL A 273 24.71 14.33 1.08
N PRO A 274 24.12 13.19 0.66
CA PRO A 274 24.01 12.02 1.51
C PRO A 274 25.38 11.35 1.71
N PRO A 275 25.62 10.71 2.86
CA PRO A 275 26.84 9.91 3.07
C PRO A 275 26.92 8.78 2.04
N ARG A 276 28.10 8.55 1.48
CA ARG A 276 28.24 7.51 0.45
C ARG A 276 28.05 6.11 1.07
N PRO A 277 27.45 5.14 0.34
CA PRO A 277 27.24 3.78 0.85
C PRO A 277 28.52 3.00 1.20
N ASP A 278 29.65 3.43 0.65
CA ASP A 278 30.98 2.85 0.81
C ASP A 278 31.91 3.69 1.70
N GLU A 279 31.45 4.86 2.15
CA GLU A 279 32.20 5.74 3.04
C GLU A 279 31.75 5.54 4.49
N LYS A 280 32.70 5.66 5.41
CA LYS A 280 32.41 5.54 6.83
C LYS A 280 31.80 6.84 7.38
N PHE A 281 30.87 6.69 8.31
CA PHE A 281 30.41 7.76 9.18
C PHE A 281 30.60 7.34 10.64
N VAL A 282 30.66 8.34 11.52
CA VAL A 282 30.61 8.16 12.97
C VAL A 282 29.26 8.65 13.47
N TRP A 283 28.63 7.86 14.33
CA TRP A 283 27.40 8.23 15.00
C TRP A 283 27.54 8.04 16.51
N ASP A 284 27.64 9.14 17.23
CA ASP A 284 27.62 9.17 18.68
C ASP A 284 26.18 9.26 19.18
N TYR A 285 25.83 8.43 20.17
CA TYR A 285 24.49 8.36 20.73
C TYR A 285 24.52 8.04 22.22
N LYS A 286 23.39 8.30 22.88
CA LYS A 286 23.14 7.85 24.26
C LYS A 286 22.15 6.70 24.24
N ASP A 287 22.44 5.65 24.99
CA ASP A 287 21.44 4.63 25.27
C ASP A 287 20.42 5.11 26.32
N LYS A 288 19.40 4.29 26.61
CA LYS A 288 18.37 4.56 27.63
C LYS A 288 18.92 4.80 29.03
N ASP A 289 20.10 4.28 29.33
CA ASP A 289 20.78 4.46 30.62
C ASP A 289 21.62 5.74 30.67
N GLY A 290 21.64 6.53 29.59
CA GLY A 290 22.41 7.76 29.46
C GLY A 290 23.89 7.56 29.13
N LYS A 291 24.33 6.33 28.83
CA LYS A 291 25.72 6.04 28.49
C LYS A 291 26.01 6.46 27.05
N VAL A 292 27.08 7.24 26.88
CA VAL A 292 27.56 7.64 25.55
C VAL A 292 28.23 6.45 24.87
N LYS A 293 27.82 6.16 23.64
CA LYS A 293 28.37 5.15 22.75
C LYS A 293 28.63 5.75 21.39
N SER A 294 29.47 5.10 20.61
CA SER A 294 29.78 5.48 19.24
C SER A 294 29.63 4.28 18.33
N TRP A 295 29.18 4.52 17.11
CA TRP A 295 29.19 3.56 16.03
C TRP A 295 30.00 4.14 14.85
N GLU A 296 30.88 3.34 14.27
CA GLU A 296 31.65 3.70 13.07
C GLU A 296 31.53 2.61 12.01
N GLY A 297 31.27 3.01 10.77
CA GLY A 297 31.20 2.12 9.61
C GLY A 297 30.47 2.77 8.46
N THR A 298 30.20 2.02 7.40
CA THR A 298 29.45 2.51 6.23
C THR A 298 27.93 2.30 6.37
N PRO A 299 27.08 3.01 5.62
CA PRO A 299 25.62 2.79 5.62
C PRO A 299 25.20 1.32 5.42
N LYS A 300 25.92 0.57 4.57
CA LYS A 300 25.68 -0.87 4.37
C LYS A 300 26.08 -1.71 5.59
N GLN A 301 27.19 -1.35 6.24
CA GLN A 301 27.62 -2.00 7.49
C GLN A 301 26.64 -1.71 8.62
N PHE A 302 26.09 -0.48 8.72
CA PHE A 302 25.07 -0.13 9.71
C PHE A 302 23.84 -1.00 9.53
N TYR A 303 23.31 -1.06 8.29
CA TYR A 303 22.19 -1.93 7.97
C TYR A 303 22.47 -3.38 8.38
N LYS A 304 23.60 -3.96 7.92
CA LYS A 304 23.95 -5.36 8.22
C LYS A 304 24.14 -5.63 9.72
N ALA A 305 24.71 -4.70 10.47
CA ALA A 305 24.97 -4.85 11.90
C ALA A 305 23.68 -4.94 12.72
N PHE A 306 22.65 -4.21 12.32
CA PHE A 306 21.38 -4.12 13.06
C PHE A 306 20.18 -4.70 12.32
N THR A 307 20.42 -5.43 11.22
CA THR A 307 19.41 -6.26 10.57
C THR A 307 19.05 -7.40 11.53
N SER A 308 17.77 -7.66 11.70
CA SER A 308 17.34 -8.81 12.49
C SER A 308 17.62 -10.10 11.74
N LYS A 309 18.32 -11.03 12.41
CA LYS A 309 18.49 -12.40 11.91
C LYS A 309 17.16 -13.15 11.90
N GLN A 310 16.25 -12.84 12.83
CA GLN A 310 14.89 -13.39 12.84
C GLN A 310 14.01 -12.77 11.73
N TYR A 311 14.31 -11.52 11.34
CA TYR A 311 13.53 -10.70 10.40
C TYR A 311 14.41 -10.03 9.36
N PRO A 312 15.00 -10.81 8.44
CA PRO A 312 15.82 -10.26 7.38
C PRO A 312 14.91 -9.56 6.37
N ALA A 313 14.85 -8.22 6.42
CA ALA A 313 14.00 -7.43 5.53
C ALA A 313 14.27 -7.69 4.03
N LEU A 314 15.50 -8.08 3.67
CA LEU A 314 15.85 -8.48 2.29
C LEU A 314 15.18 -9.78 1.82
N GLU A 315 14.75 -10.63 2.76
CA GLU A 315 14.05 -11.90 2.49
C GLU A 315 12.54 -11.79 2.71
N ALA A 316 12.06 -10.68 3.29
CA ALA A 316 10.64 -10.44 3.43
C ALA A 316 10.00 -10.16 2.06
N PHE A 317 8.73 -10.53 1.91
CA PHE A 317 8.02 -10.43 0.65
C PHE A 317 6.56 -10.01 0.86
N SER A 318 5.96 -9.51 -0.22
CA SER A 318 4.59 -8.99 -0.20
C SER A 318 3.58 -10.11 -0.43
N LEU A 319 2.68 -10.29 0.55
CA LEU A 319 1.40 -10.94 0.33
C LEU A 319 0.39 -9.87 -0.06
N ILE A 320 -0.42 -10.15 -1.07
CA ILE A 320 -1.51 -9.25 -1.46
C ILE A 320 -2.86 -9.95 -1.43
N ASN A 321 -3.93 -9.16 -1.28
CA ASN A 321 -5.30 -9.57 -1.54
C ASN A 321 -5.86 -8.76 -2.71
N ASP A 322 -5.72 -9.30 -3.91
CA ASP A 322 -6.32 -8.79 -5.14
C ASP A 322 -7.40 -9.77 -5.64
N PRO A 323 -8.68 -9.54 -5.31
CA PRO A 323 -9.78 -10.41 -5.70
C PRO A 323 -10.09 -10.38 -7.21
N ARG A 324 -9.47 -9.48 -7.99
CA ARG A 324 -9.63 -9.48 -9.45
C ARG A 324 -8.96 -10.69 -10.09
N ASN A 325 -7.88 -11.15 -9.47
CA ASN A 325 -6.93 -12.12 -9.99
C ASN A 325 -6.98 -13.45 -9.21
N GLU A 326 -6.40 -14.51 -9.76
CA GLU A 326 -6.36 -15.82 -9.10
C GLU A 326 -5.43 -15.78 -7.87
N TYR A 327 -5.85 -16.45 -6.79
CA TYR A 327 -5.05 -16.64 -5.59
C TYR A 327 -3.99 -17.74 -5.76
N ASN A 328 -3.01 -17.75 -4.85
CA ASN A 328 -1.85 -18.65 -4.86
C ASN A 328 -1.01 -18.55 -6.14
N LYS A 329 -0.94 -17.35 -6.72
CA LYS A 329 -0.11 -17.01 -7.88
C LYS A 329 0.79 -15.81 -7.57
N LEU A 330 1.91 -15.75 -8.27
CA LEU A 330 2.86 -14.66 -8.22
C LEU A 330 2.49 -13.63 -9.29
N TYR A 331 2.53 -12.35 -8.94
CA TYR A 331 2.27 -11.23 -9.85
C TYR A 331 3.41 -10.22 -9.78
N THR A 332 3.60 -9.49 -10.87
CA THR A 332 4.45 -8.31 -10.97
C THR A 332 3.72 -7.24 -11.77
N VAL A 333 4.20 -6.00 -11.75
CA VAL A 333 3.63 -4.88 -12.51
C VAL A 333 4.68 -4.37 -13.48
N GLU A 334 4.33 -4.31 -14.76
CA GLU A 334 5.20 -3.83 -15.83
C GLU A 334 5.75 -2.44 -15.51
N ALA A 335 7.06 -2.23 -15.71
CA ALA A 335 7.73 -0.95 -15.52
C ALA A 335 7.55 -0.28 -14.12
N LEU A 336 7.08 -1.02 -13.11
CA LEU A 336 7.05 -0.55 -11.72
C LEU A 336 8.38 -0.90 -11.05
N GLY A 337 9.20 0.11 -10.77
CA GLY A 337 10.50 -0.07 -10.15
C GLY A 337 11.22 1.24 -9.83
N ASN A 338 12.39 1.13 -9.22
CA ASN A 338 13.27 2.27 -8.94
C ASN A 338 14.71 1.98 -9.36
N VAL A 339 15.32 0.88 -8.91
CA VAL A 339 16.73 0.59 -9.20
C VAL A 339 16.83 -0.29 -10.44
N TRP A 340 17.41 0.25 -11.51
CA TRP A 340 17.54 -0.48 -12.79
C TRP A 340 18.36 -1.76 -12.65
N GLY A 341 17.84 -2.87 -13.19
CA GLY A 341 18.50 -4.18 -13.18
C GLY A 341 18.46 -4.92 -11.84
N MET A 342 17.84 -4.35 -10.81
CA MET A 342 17.58 -5.05 -9.54
C MET A 342 16.20 -5.73 -9.56
N ARG A 343 15.83 -6.33 -8.42
CA ARG A 343 14.62 -7.14 -8.27
C ARG A 343 13.36 -6.36 -8.64
N SER A 344 12.56 -6.93 -9.53
CA SER A 344 11.20 -6.47 -9.85
C SER A 344 10.25 -6.67 -8.67
N ILE A 345 9.17 -5.92 -8.66
CA ILE A 345 8.10 -6.09 -7.67
C ILE A 345 7.53 -7.51 -7.75
N ALA A 346 7.34 -8.14 -6.59
CA ALA A 346 6.81 -9.49 -6.48
C ALA A 346 5.68 -9.55 -5.46
N TYR A 347 4.50 -9.96 -5.91
CA TYR A 347 3.31 -10.10 -5.09
C TYR A 347 2.80 -11.53 -5.09
N VAL A 348 2.73 -12.17 -3.93
CA VAL A 348 2.03 -13.45 -3.77
C VAL A 348 0.57 -13.14 -3.45
N ASN A 349 -0.34 -13.35 -4.41
CA ASN A 349 -1.76 -13.09 -4.21
C ASN A 349 -2.42 -14.21 -3.40
N THR A 350 -3.22 -13.85 -2.41
CA THR A 350 -3.88 -14.80 -1.51
C THR A 350 -5.13 -14.19 -0.85
N GLU A 351 -5.86 -15.01 -0.10
CA GLU A 351 -7.10 -14.62 0.57
C GLU A 351 -6.83 -13.69 1.77
N SER A 352 -7.75 -12.75 2.04
CA SER A 352 -7.62 -11.77 3.14
C SER A 352 -7.33 -12.46 4.48
N LYS A 353 -8.05 -13.55 4.76
CA LYS A 353 -7.83 -14.39 5.95
C LYS A 353 -6.36 -14.78 6.15
N ARG A 354 -5.65 -15.12 5.07
CA ARG A 354 -4.24 -15.55 5.13
C ARG A 354 -3.29 -14.39 5.43
N LEU A 355 -3.62 -13.16 4.98
CA LEU A 355 -2.90 -11.96 5.39
C LEU A 355 -3.06 -11.73 6.89
N LYS A 356 -4.30 -11.83 7.40
CA LYS A 356 -4.62 -11.67 8.83
C LYS A 356 -3.89 -12.69 9.71
N GLU A 357 -3.87 -13.97 9.30
CA GLU A 357 -3.13 -15.03 10.00
C GLU A 357 -1.62 -14.75 10.05
N ALA A 358 -1.04 -14.27 8.95
CA ALA A 358 0.37 -13.92 8.88
C ALA A 358 0.71 -12.71 9.78
N ILE A 359 -0.19 -11.72 9.85
CA ILE A 359 -0.06 -10.59 10.79
C ILE A 359 -0.04 -11.09 12.23
N VAL A 360 -1.03 -11.89 12.64
CA VAL A 360 -1.09 -12.42 14.01
C VAL A 360 0.17 -13.21 14.35
N THR A 361 0.69 -13.99 13.40
CA THR A 361 1.94 -14.73 13.56
C THR A 361 3.13 -13.79 13.79
N CYS A 362 3.25 -12.72 13.00
CA CYS A 362 4.30 -11.72 13.16
C CYS A 362 4.20 -11.01 14.51
N ILE A 363 3.01 -10.53 14.90
CA ILE A 363 2.84 -9.79 16.16
C ILE A 363 3.09 -10.70 17.38
N LYS A 364 2.67 -11.97 17.36
CA LYS A 364 3.03 -12.96 18.41
C LYS A 364 4.53 -13.16 18.52
N ALA A 365 5.25 -13.05 17.41
CA ALA A 365 6.70 -13.15 17.38
C ALA A 365 7.41 -11.80 17.65
N GLY A 366 6.66 -10.77 18.07
CA GLY A 366 7.14 -9.45 18.42
C GLY A 366 7.52 -8.58 17.21
N GLN A 367 7.02 -8.91 16.03
CA GLN A 367 7.39 -8.28 14.77
C GLN A 367 6.29 -7.33 14.26
N PRO A 368 6.57 -6.03 14.11
CA PRO A 368 5.65 -5.12 13.43
C PRO A 368 5.57 -5.44 11.92
N VAL A 369 4.42 -5.17 11.32
CA VAL A 369 4.10 -5.56 9.93
C VAL A 369 3.84 -4.32 9.07
N PHE A 370 4.63 -4.14 8.02
CA PHE A 370 4.31 -3.17 6.96
C PHE A 370 3.04 -3.63 6.22
N PHE A 371 2.13 -2.70 5.94
CA PHE A 371 0.97 -2.97 5.09
C PHE A 371 0.63 -1.78 4.19
N GLY A 372 0.00 -2.08 3.06
CA GLY A 372 -0.50 -1.12 2.07
C GLY A 372 -2.01 -1.16 1.97
N CYS A 373 -2.64 0.01 1.93
CA CYS A 373 -4.10 0.16 1.98
C CYS A 373 -4.59 1.39 1.18
N ASP A 374 -5.91 1.55 1.07
CA ASP A 374 -6.56 2.78 0.61
C ASP A 374 -6.97 3.65 1.81
N VAL A 375 -6.03 4.41 2.35
CA VAL A 375 -6.22 5.15 3.62
C VAL A 375 -7.26 6.26 3.52
N GLY A 376 -7.59 6.73 2.32
CA GLY A 376 -8.56 7.81 2.11
C GLY A 376 -10.02 7.39 2.30
N LYS A 377 -10.28 6.07 2.36
CA LYS A 377 -11.62 5.48 2.47
C LYS A 377 -11.97 5.27 3.94
N PHE A 378 -13.10 5.81 4.36
CA PHE A 378 -13.68 5.55 5.68
C PHE A 378 -12.70 5.72 6.86
N LEU A 379 -11.88 6.77 6.78
CA LEU A 379 -10.95 7.16 7.83
C LEU A 379 -11.40 8.45 8.50
N ASP A 380 -11.70 8.38 9.81
CA ASP A 380 -11.84 9.55 10.68
C ASP A 380 -10.48 9.94 11.27
N SER A 381 -9.77 10.85 10.59
CA SER A 381 -8.40 11.20 10.94
C SER A 381 -8.23 11.79 12.35
N PRO A 382 -9.07 12.74 12.83
CA PRO A 382 -8.95 13.29 14.18
C PRO A 382 -8.89 12.22 15.29
N HIS A 383 -9.80 11.24 15.27
CA HIS A 383 -9.84 10.16 16.27
C HIS A 383 -8.98 8.94 15.90
N GLY A 384 -8.45 8.92 14.67
CA GLY A 384 -7.61 7.86 14.16
C GLY A 384 -8.36 6.54 13.96
N ILE A 385 -9.58 6.59 13.43
CA ILE A 385 -10.46 5.41 13.30
C ILE A 385 -10.66 5.06 11.83
N MET A 386 -10.32 3.82 11.48
CA MET A 386 -10.53 3.24 10.16
C MET A 386 -11.64 2.19 10.28
N ASP A 387 -12.88 2.63 10.04
CA ASP A 387 -14.09 1.80 10.14
C ASP A 387 -15.09 2.14 9.04
N LEU A 388 -15.71 1.11 8.43
CA LEU A 388 -16.71 1.28 7.36
C LEU A 388 -17.92 2.12 7.81
N ASP A 389 -18.19 2.15 9.10
CA ASP A 389 -19.29 2.90 9.71
C ASP A 389 -18.85 4.31 10.19
N ALA A 390 -17.62 4.75 9.86
CA ALA A 390 -17.11 6.07 10.24
C ALA A 390 -17.91 7.24 9.65
N TYR A 391 -18.57 7.04 8.50
CA TYR A 391 -19.35 8.07 7.81
C TYR A 391 -20.72 7.55 7.35
N ASP A 392 -21.79 8.24 7.75
CA ASP A 392 -23.17 7.84 7.43
C ASP A 392 -23.68 8.47 6.12
N PHE A 393 -23.07 8.07 4.99
CA PHE A 393 -23.47 8.54 3.65
C PHE A 393 -24.90 8.15 3.30
N LYS A 394 -25.38 7.01 3.80
CA LYS A 394 -26.74 6.52 3.53
C LYS A 394 -27.77 7.45 4.15
N ASN A 395 -27.63 7.82 5.42
CA ASN A 395 -28.59 8.72 6.02
C ASN A 395 -28.39 10.16 5.56
N ALA A 396 -27.17 10.62 5.40
CA ALA A 396 -26.90 12.01 5.04
C ALA A 396 -27.25 12.34 3.58
N LEU A 397 -26.93 11.45 2.64
CA LEU A 397 -27.03 11.72 1.20
C LEU A 397 -27.97 10.75 0.46
N GLY A 398 -28.50 9.72 1.12
CA GLY A 398 -29.28 8.68 0.45
C GLY A 398 -28.44 7.75 -0.44
N LEU A 399 -27.11 7.79 -0.30
CA LEU A 399 -26.18 7.03 -1.16
C LEU A 399 -25.77 5.72 -0.49
N ASN A 400 -25.99 4.61 -1.20
CA ASN A 400 -25.50 3.29 -0.81
C ASN A 400 -24.44 2.83 -1.81
N TYR A 401 -23.23 2.60 -1.33
CA TYR A 401 -22.15 2.05 -2.14
C TYR A 401 -22.17 0.52 -2.03
N THR A 402 -22.25 -0.17 -3.17
CA THR A 402 -22.38 -1.64 -3.23
C THR A 402 -21.29 -2.30 -4.06
N MET A 403 -20.30 -1.54 -4.53
CA MET A 403 -19.21 -2.09 -5.32
C MET A 403 -18.36 -3.04 -4.48
N THR A 404 -18.09 -4.21 -5.03
CA THR A 404 -17.15 -5.17 -4.43
C THR A 404 -15.73 -4.62 -4.48
N LYS A 405 -14.82 -5.12 -3.63
CA LYS A 405 -13.39 -4.74 -3.68
C LYS A 405 -12.77 -4.92 -5.08
N ALA A 406 -13.12 -6.01 -5.77
CA ALA A 406 -12.66 -6.26 -7.14
C ALA A 406 -13.20 -5.23 -8.14
N GLN A 407 -14.47 -4.83 -8.01
CA GLN A 407 -15.08 -3.81 -8.86
C GLN A 407 -14.43 -2.45 -8.61
N ARG A 408 -14.23 -2.04 -7.35
CA ARG A 408 -13.56 -0.77 -7.01
C ARG A 408 -12.16 -0.66 -7.61
N LEU A 409 -11.38 -1.74 -7.57
CA LEU A 409 -10.07 -1.81 -8.22
C LEU A 409 -10.19 -1.71 -9.76
N ARG A 410 -11.18 -2.38 -10.38
CA ARG A 410 -11.36 -2.35 -11.85
C ARG A 410 -11.82 -1.00 -12.38
N THR A 411 -12.65 -0.29 -11.62
CA THR A 411 -13.21 1.01 -12.02
C THR A 411 -12.34 2.20 -11.62
N GLY A 412 -11.28 1.98 -10.83
CA GLY A 412 -10.41 3.03 -10.31
C GLY A 412 -10.99 3.80 -9.12
N ASP A 413 -12.01 3.26 -8.43
CA ASP A 413 -12.54 3.87 -7.20
C ASP A 413 -11.62 3.62 -5.99
N SER A 414 -10.83 2.53 -6.01
CA SER A 414 -9.89 2.20 -4.95
C SER A 414 -8.59 1.65 -5.51
N ALA A 415 -7.50 1.91 -4.80
CA ALA A 415 -6.15 1.44 -5.10
C ALA A 415 -5.30 1.47 -3.83
N MET A 416 -4.12 0.87 -3.87
CA MET A 416 -3.12 1.07 -2.83
C MET A 416 -2.64 2.53 -2.85
N THR A 417 -2.91 3.29 -1.79
CA THR A 417 -2.55 4.71 -1.70
C THR A 417 -1.58 5.02 -0.58
N HIS A 418 -1.54 4.24 0.51
CA HIS A 418 -0.69 4.59 1.65
C HIS A 418 -0.17 3.36 2.39
N ALA A 419 1.04 3.50 2.94
CA ALA A 419 1.72 2.46 3.69
C ALA A 419 1.83 2.83 5.16
N MET A 420 1.55 1.88 6.04
CA MET A 420 1.63 2.05 7.49
C MET A 420 2.17 0.78 8.15
N VAL A 421 2.23 0.77 9.48
CA VAL A 421 2.73 -0.37 10.25
C VAL A 421 1.68 -0.87 11.23
N ILE A 422 1.37 -2.16 11.18
CA ILE A 422 0.59 -2.83 12.23
C ILE A 422 1.54 -3.17 13.38
N SER A 423 1.24 -2.65 14.57
CA SER A 423 2.01 -2.86 15.81
C SER A 423 1.23 -3.71 16.85
N GLY A 424 -0.03 -4.03 16.58
CA GLY A 424 -0.84 -4.84 17.48
C GLY A 424 -2.15 -5.30 16.87
N VAL A 425 -2.78 -6.26 17.53
CA VAL A 425 -4.06 -6.85 17.19
C VAL A 425 -4.86 -7.02 18.48
N HIS A 426 -6.17 -6.79 18.42
CA HIS A 426 -7.10 -7.27 19.43
C HIS A 426 -7.72 -8.57 18.93
N LEU A 427 -7.52 -9.66 19.67
CA LEU A 427 -8.13 -10.95 19.39
C LEU A 427 -9.38 -11.15 20.25
N ASP A 428 -10.43 -11.73 19.68
CA ASP A 428 -11.58 -12.20 20.44
C ASP A 428 -11.25 -13.46 21.29
N LYS A 429 -12.24 -13.98 22.01
CA LYS A 429 -12.08 -15.20 22.83
C LYS A 429 -11.78 -16.46 21.99
N ALA A 430 -12.13 -16.47 20.72
CA ALA A 430 -11.84 -17.56 19.79
C ALA A 430 -10.47 -17.40 19.10
N GLY A 431 -9.77 -16.28 19.33
CA GLY A 431 -8.47 -15.99 18.74
C GLY A 431 -8.54 -15.31 17.37
N ASN A 432 -9.72 -14.82 16.94
CA ASN A 432 -9.87 -14.10 15.68
C ASN A 432 -9.55 -12.61 15.86
N PRO A 433 -8.87 -11.96 14.90
CA PRO A 433 -8.71 -10.51 14.89
C PRO A 433 -10.06 -9.79 14.84
N VAL A 434 -10.21 -8.74 15.65
CA VAL A 434 -11.37 -7.83 15.59
C VAL A 434 -10.98 -6.40 15.25
N ARG A 435 -9.76 -5.97 15.63
CA ARG A 435 -9.17 -4.68 15.26
C ARG A 435 -7.65 -4.70 15.37
N TYR A 436 -7.01 -3.75 14.70
CA TYR A 436 -5.57 -3.64 14.55
C TYR A 436 -5.08 -2.28 15.06
N ARG A 437 -3.90 -2.27 15.68
CA ARG A 437 -3.20 -1.05 16.11
C ARG A 437 -2.22 -0.63 15.04
N ILE A 438 -2.36 0.60 14.57
CA ILE A 438 -1.65 1.11 13.39
C ILE A 438 -0.74 2.26 13.80
N GLU A 439 0.55 2.12 13.55
CA GLU A 439 1.53 3.20 13.63
C GLU A 439 1.57 3.92 12.27
N ASN A 440 1.14 5.18 12.26
CA ASN A 440 1.15 6.03 11.07
C ASN A 440 2.36 6.99 11.09
N SER A 441 2.61 7.67 9.97
CA SER A 441 3.73 8.61 9.77
C SER A 441 3.26 10.04 9.49
N TRP A 442 2.22 10.51 10.20
CA TRP A 442 1.68 11.88 10.07
C TRP A 442 1.88 12.73 11.33
N GLY A 443 2.76 12.30 12.23
CA GLY A 443 2.97 12.93 13.54
C GLY A 443 1.96 12.47 14.59
N ASP A 444 2.03 13.11 15.75
CA ASP A 444 1.35 12.70 16.99
C ASP A 444 0.05 13.47 17.28
N VAL A 445 -0.39 14.35 16.37
CA VAL A 445 -1.55 15.22 16.57
C VAL A 445 -2.88 14.46 16.45
N ASN A 446 -2.96 13.51 15.52
CA ASN A 446 -4.18 12.78 15.18
C ASN A 446 -4.19 11.39 15.80
N GLY A 447 -5.39 10.84 16.03
CA GLY A 447 -5.53 9.52 16.65
C GLY A 447 -5.07 9.49 18.09
N ASP A 448 -4.66 8.31 18.56
CA ASP A 448 -4.00 8.16 19.86
C ASP A 448 -2.50 8.41 19.71
N LYS A 449 -2.11 9.68 19.77
CA LYS A 449 -0.72 10.13 19.60
C LYS A 449 -0.09 9.59 18.31
N GLY A 450 -0.80 9.71 17.18
CA GLY A 450 -0.35 9.23 15.88
C GLY A 450 -0.63 7.76 15.60
N TYR A 451 -1.18 7.01 16.57
CA TYR A 451 -1.68 5.66 16.34
C TYR A 451 -3.16 5.65 15.98
N TYR A 452 -3.51 4.72 15.10
CA TYR A 452 -4.85 4.53 14.58
C TYR A 452 -5.37 3.14 14.97
N VAL A 453 -6.69 3.01 15.01
CA VAL A 453 -7.40 1.75 15.15
C VAL A 453 -8.06 1.41 13.83
N MET A 454 -7.89 0.17 13.37
CA MET A 454 -8.50 -0.32 12.13
C MET A 454 -9.35 -1.54 12.43
N THR A 455 -10.62 -1.52 12.04
CA THR A 455 -11.53 -2.66 12.25
C THR A 455 -11.20 -3.80 11.29
N ASP A 456 -11.53 -5.03 11.68
CA ASP A 456 -11.33 -6.21 10.81
C ASP A 456 -12.13 -6.13 9.50
N ARG A 457 -13.31 -5.49 9.53
CA ARG A 457 -14.12 -5.22 8.33
C ARG A 457 -13.44 -4.21 7.39
N TRP A 458 -12.84 -3.14 7.94
CA TRP A 458 -12.10 -2.18 7.13
C TRP A 458 -10.89 -2.85 6.47
N PHE A 459 -10.19 -3.74 7.21
CA PHE A 459 -9.09 -4.53 6.68
C PHE A 459 -9.49 -5.29 5.41
N ASP A 460 -10.61 -6.02 5.45
CA ASP A 460 -11.08 -6.80 4.30
C ASP A 460 -11.34 -5.94 3.06
N GLU A 461 -11.88 -4.75 3.23
CA GLU A 461 -12.29 -3.90 2.12
C GLU A 461 -11.15 -3.05 1.54
N TYR A 462 -10.22 -2.57 2.38
CA TYR A 462 -9.28 -1.52 2.01
C TYR A 462 -7.81 -1.81 2.31
N VAL A 463 -7.45 -2.95 2.93
CA VAL A 463 -6.06 -3.44 2.96
C VAL A 463 -5.80 -4.34 1.76
N PHE A 464 -4.71 -4.08 1.04
CA PHE A 464 -4.36 -4.84 -0.16
C PHE A 464 -3.05 -5.61 -0.02
N GLN A 465 -2.14 -5.16 0.84
CA GLN A 465 -0.79 -5.72 0.94
C GLN A 465 -0.35 -5.82 2.39
N VAL A 466 0.34 -6.90 2.73
CA VAL A 466 1.13 -7.03 3.96
C VAL A 466 2.50 -7.61 3.61
N VAL A 467 3.54 -7.18 4.30
CA VAL A 467 4.90 -7.70 4.08
C VAL A 467 5.26 -8.60 5.23
N VAL A 468 5.66 -9.83 4.89
CA VAL A 468 5.94 -10.87 5.88
C VAL A 468 7.37 -11.39 5.71
N PRO A 469 8.08 -11.63 6.81
CA PRO A 469 9.35 -12.36 6.77
C PRO A 469 9.13 -13.78 6.24
N ARG A 470 10.03 -14.24 5.37
CA ARG A 470 9.98 -15.60 4.80
C ARG A 470 9.84 -16.68 5.87
N GLN A 471 10.50 -16.53 7.02
CA GLN A 471 10.51 -17.50 8.11
C GLN A 471 9.17 -17.61 8.85
N LEU A 472 8.33 -16.56 8.78
CA LEU A 472 7.02 -16.52 9.44
C LEU A 472 5.84 -16.74 8.48
N ALA A 473 6.10 -16.70 7.17
CA ALA A 473 5.08 -17.00 6.18
C ALA A 473 4.79 -18.51 6.10
N SER A 474 3.58 -18.87 5.66
CA SER A 474 3.26 -20.27 5.43
C SER A 474 4.11 -20.84 4.28
N ARG A 475 4.50 -22.11 4.40
CA ARG A 475 5.43 -22.76 3.46
C ARG A 475 4.91 -22.79 2.03
N ASP A 476 3.60 -22.92 1.84
CA ASP A 476 2.98 -22.94 0.52
C ASP A 476 3.03 -21.57 -0.18
N LEU A 477 2.87 -20.45 0.56
CA LEU A 477 3.04 -19.11 -0.01
C LEU A 477 4.50 -18.82 -0.39
N VAL A 478 5.43 -19.30 0.44
CA VAL A 478 6.87 -19.24 0.12
C VAL A 478 7.18 -20.03 -1.15
N LYS A 479 6.54 -21.19 -1.37
CA LYS A 479 6.69 -21.94 -2.62
C LYS A 479 6.17 -21.17 -3.85
N VAL A 480 5.08 -20.41 -3.71
CA VAL A 480 4.59 -19.55 -4.80
C VAL A 480 5.63 -18.48 -5.15
N LEU A 481 6.23 -17.85 -4.14
CA LEU A 481 7.32 -16.89 -4.33
C LEU A 481 8.52 -17.53 -5.04
N ASP A 482 8.99 -18.68 -4.54
CA ASP A 482 10.17 -19.39 -5.06
C ASP A 482 9.97 -19.92 -6.48
N GLY A 483 8.72 -20.17 -6.86
CA GLY A 483 8.39 -20.61 -8.21
C GLY A 483 8.77 -19.58 -9.28
N GLY A 484 8.86 -18.29 -8.94
CA GLY A 484 9.36 -17.22 -9.83
C GLY A 484 8.48 -16.90 -11.05
N ASN A 485 7.41 -17.67 -11.29
CA ASN A 485 6.52 -17.54 -12.44
C ASN A 485 5.50 -16.42 -12.21
N ALA A 486 5.94 -15.17 -12.31
CA ALA A 486 5.10 -14.01 -12.12
C ALA A 486 4.23 -13.72 -13.36
N VAL A 487 2.94 -13.47 -13.13
CA VAL A 487 2.04 -12.88 -14.13
C VAL A 487 2.27 -11.38 -14.15
N THR A 488 2.60 -10.83 -15.32
CA THR A 488 2.82 -9.39 -15.50
C THR A 488 1.50 -8.66 -15.69
N LEU A 489 1.17 -7.76 -14.76
CA LEU A 489 0.08 -6.81 -14.86
C LEU A 489 0.54 -5.55 -15.63
N PRO A 490 -0.37 -4.82 -16.30
CA PRO A 490 -0.01 -3.59 -17.01
C PRO A 490 0.58 -2.51 -16.09
N ALA A 491 1.41 -1.61 -16.64
CA ALA A 491 2.10 -0.58 -15.85
C ALA A 491 1.17 0.33 -15.01
N TRP A 492 -0.07 0.52 -15.49
CA TRP A 492 -1.10 1.33 -14.82
C TRP A 492 -2.05 0.52 -13.91
N ASP A 493 -1.69 -0.70 -13.53
CA ASP A 493 -2.52 -1.50 -12.62
C ASP A 493 -2.63 -0.83 -11.23
N PRO A 494 -3.82 -0.82 -10.58
CA PRO A 494 -4.03 -0.20 -9.26
C PRO A 494 -3.26 -0.89 -8.12
N MET A 495 -2.67 -2.08 -8.34
CA MET A 495 -1.72 -2.69 -7.41
C MET A 495 -0.31 -2.09 -7.57
N GLY A 496 -0.25 -0.75 -7.61
CA GLY A 496 0.94 0.05 -7.91
C GLY A 496 1.66 0.60 -6.68
N ALA A 497 2.27 1.78 -6.82
CA ALA A 497 3.02 2.45 -5.75
C ALA A 497 2.12 3.01 -4.63
N LEU A 498 2.66 3.08 -3.41
CA LEU A 498 2.01 3.65 -2.21
C LEU A 498 2.53 5.09 -1.99
N ALA A 499 1.67 6.11 -2.12
CA ALA A 499 1.95 7.52 -1.79
C ALA A 499 0.71 8.41 -1.65
#